data_AF-A0A967D1G2-F1
#
_entry.id   AF-A0A967D1G2-F1
#
_cell.length_a   1.000
_cell.length_b   1.000
_cell.length_c   1.000
_cell.angle_alpha   90.00
_cell.angle_beta   90.00
_cell.angle_gamma   90.00
#
_symmetry.space_group_name_H-M   'P 1'
#
loop_
_entity.id
_entity.type
_entity.pdbx_description
1 polymer ?
#
loop_
_entity_poly.entity_id
_entity_poly.type
_entity_poly.pdbx_seq_one_letter_code
_entity_poly.pdbx_strand_id
1 'polypeptide(L)'
;MAAVTPTDEDDLFQGSTMTFGEHLEELRTCLIRGAVGLVIGVIIGFFVARPVVHLIEAPLRRALGDYYISRGLEAFDAWRPRREGGPGLPYSRAEVVDAVERHGLSFDLREVHPGRLPGGQESPSDEKEFDLDALEPILLWQPLARDSRVSITTLSAQEAFGIYVKAALLVGFVLAGPWILYQLWTFVAAGLYPHEKRLVHLFLPVSTGLFLAGVGLAFFFVFDFVLAYLLAFNEWLGLDPDPRISEWLGFVLIL
;
A
#
# COMPACT_ATOMS: atom_id res chain seq x y z
N MET A 1 19.24 -51.26 64.89
CA MET A 1 18.51 -51.69 63.67
C MET A 1 17.46 -50.63 63.38
N ALA A 2 17.81 -49.65 62.55
CA ALA A 2 16.89 -48.72 61.90
C ALA A 2 17.53 -48.40 60.55
N ALA A 3 16.91 -48.86 59.47
CA ALA A 3 17.40 -48.68 58.11
C ALA A 3 17.09 -47.25 57.68
N VAL A 4 18.13 -46.50 57.29
CA VAL A 4 17.99 -45.22 56.60
C VAL A 4 17.61 -45.55 55.16
N THR A 5 16.36 -45.25 54.79
CA THR A 5 15.91 -45.25 53.39
C THR A 5 16.56 -44.07 52.67
N PRO A 6 17.29 -44.28 51.56
CA PRO A 6 17.73 -43.17 50.73
C PRO A 6 16.48 -42.55 50.11
N THR A 7 16.21 -41.28 50.43
CA THR A 7 15.24 -40.47 49.69
C THR A 7 15.79 -40.27 48.29
N ASP A 8 15.08 -40.80 47.29
CA ASP A 8 15.30 -40.58 45.86
C ASP A 8 15.36 -39.07 45.58
N GLU A 9 16.57 -38.50 45.47
CA GLU A 9 16.78 -37.17 44.90
C GLU A 9 16.45 -37.15 43.39
N ASP A 10 16.32 -38.32 42.77
CA ASP A 10 15.98 -38.52 41.36
C ASP A 10 14.48 -38.29 41.05
N ASP A 11 13.60 -38.25 42.06
CA ASP A 11 12.15 -38.04 41.89
C ASP A 11 11.78 -36.55 41.74
N LEU A 12 12.66 -35.63 42.13
CA LEU A 12 12.41 -34.18 42.08
C LEU A 12 12.44 -33.61 40.65
N PHE A 13 13.07 -34.32 39.70
CA PHE A 13 13.26 -33.84 38.33
C PHE A 13 12.30 -34.48 37.30
N GLN A 14 11.52 -35.49 37.67
CA GLN A 14 10.61 -36.19 36.74
C GLN A 14 9.32 -35.41 36.40
N GLY A 15 8.96 -34.41 37.20
CA GLY A 15 7.66 -33.74 37.08
C GLY A 15 7.62 -32.46 36.23
N SER A 16 8.75 -31.96 35.72
CA SER A 16 8.83 -30.57 35.25
C SER A 16 9.45 -30.32 33.88
N THR A 17 9.94 -31.36 33.20
CA THR A 17 10.43 -31.23 31.81
C THR A 17 9.68 -32.24 30.96
N MET A 18 8.85 -31.75 30.04
CA MET A 18 8.20 -32.60 29.05
C MET A 18 9.24 -33.42 28.30
N THR A 19 8.91 -34.67 28.00
CA THR A 19 9.75 -35.51 27.17
C THR A 19 9.81 -34.91 25.76
N PHE A 20 10.90 -35.15 25.03
CA PHE A 20 11.05 -34.66 23.65
C PHE A 20 9.88 -35.10 22.75
N GLY A 21 9.33 -36.30 22.98
CA GLY A 21 8.14 -36.80 22.29
C GLY A 21 6.87 -35.99 22.57
N GLU A 22 6.63 -35.62 23.83
CA GLU A 22 5.49 -34.77 24.22
C GLU A 22 5.59 -33.37 23.61
N HIS A 23 6.79 -32.77 23.60
CA HIS A 23 6.99 -31.47 22.95
C HIS A 23 6.72 -31.51 21.44
N LEU A 24 7.06 -32.61 20.75
CA LEU A 24 6.71 -32.82 19.34
C LEU A 24 5.19 -32.98 19.13
N GLU A 25 4.49 -33.61 20.06
CA GLU A 25 3.03 -33.75 20.01
C GLU A 25 2.32 -32.40 20.19
N GLU A 26 2.87 -31.56 21.05
CA GLU A 26 2.43 -30.18 21.22
C GLU A 26 2.73 -29.31 20.00
N LEU A 27 3.91 -29.44 19.40
CA LEU A 27 4.25 -28.77 18.14
C LEU A 27 3.20 -29.10 17.08
N ARG A 28 2.90 -30.38 16.88
CA ARG A 28 1.89 -30.84 15.91
C ARG A 28 0.52 -30.20 16.21
N THR A 29 0.10 -30.23 17.47
CA THR A 29 -1.20 -29.72 17.88
C THR A 29 -1.32 -28.21 17.68
N CYS A 30 -0.29 -27.46 18.05
CA CYS A 30 -0.23 -26.01 17.86
C CYS A 30 -0.19 -25.65 16.38
N LEU A 31 0.57 -26.39 15.58
CA LEU A 31 0.65 -26.19 14.13
C LEU A 31 -0.71 -26.45 13.46
N ILE A 32 -1.40 -27.53 13.81
CA ILE A 32 -2.74 -27.83 13.26
C ILE A 32 -3.74 -26.74 13.66
N ARG A 33 -3.79 -26.36 14.94
CA ARG A 33 -4.71 -25.31 15.41
C ARG A 33 -4.40 -23.95 14.79
N GLY A 34 -3.12 -23.62 14.63
CA GLY A 34 -2.65 -22.42 13.95
C GLY A 34 -3.07 -22.42 12.48
N ALA A 35 -2.88 -23.54 11.77
CA ALA A 35 -3.29 -23.70 10.38
C ALA A 35 -4.81 -23.57 10.21
N VAL A 36 -5.60 -24.20 11.08
CA VAL A 36 -7.08 -24.06 11.07
C VAL A 36 -7.48 -22.60 11.28
N GLY A 37 -6.87 -21.90 12.23
CA GLY A 37 -7.13 -20.48 12.46
C GLY A 37 -6.75 -19.61 11.26
N LEU A 38 -5.63 -19.89 10.59
CA LEU A 38 -5.23 -19.22 9.37
C LEU A 38 -6.24 -19.46 8.23
N VAL A 39 -6.70 -20.70 8.05
CA VAL A 39 -7.74 -21.03 7.05
C VAL A 39 -9.03 -20.27 7.33
N ILE A 40 -9.48 -20.22 8.59
CA ILE A 40 -10.66 -19.44 8.97
C ILE A 40 -10.44 -17.95 8.70
N GLY A 41 -9.27 -17.41 9.08
CA GLY A 41 -8.90 -16.01 8.81
C GLY A 41 -8.92 -15.70 7.32
N VAL A 42 -8.35 -16.56 6.48
CA VAL A 42 -8.39 -16.44 5.01
C VAL A 42 -9.82 -16.47 4.50
N ILE A 43 -10.66 -17.40 4.95
CA ILE A 43 -12.08 -17.47 4.55
C ILE A 43 -12.79 -16.16 4.89
N ILE A 44 -12.61 -15.63 6.12
CA ILE A 44 -13.16 -14.34 6.53
C ILE A 44 -12.59 -13.23 5.63
N GLY A 45 -11.30 -13.28 5.34
CA GLY A 45 -10.61 -12.33 4.47
C GLY A 45 -11.23 -12.27 3.07
N PHE A 46 -11.66 -13.40 2.51
CA PHE A 46 -12.39 -13.41 1.24
C PHE A 46 -13.71 -12.62 1.33
N PHE A 47 -14.44 -12.63 2.44
CA PHE A 47 -15.65 -11.82 2.58
C PHE A 47 -15.36 -10.31 2.74
N VAL A 48 -14.20 -9.95 3.29
CA VAL A 48 -13.83 -8.57 3.63
C VAL A 48 -12.84 -7.97 2.62
N ALA A 49 -12.35 -8.72 1.63
CA ALA A 49 -11.30 -8.27 0.72
C ALA A 49 -11.70 -7.04 -0.13
N ARG A 50 -12.97 -6.91 -0.51
CA ARG A 50 -13.44 -5.78 -1.35
C ARG A 50 -13.15 -4.40 -0.73
N PRO A 51 -13.60 -4.09 0.50
CA PRO A 51 -13.26 -2.81 1.14
C PRO A 51 -11.76 -2.67 1.42
N VAL A 52 -11.06 -3.78 1.67
CA VAL A 52 -9.60 -3.75 1.90
C VAL A 52 -8.84 -3.30 0.67
N VAL A 53 -9.22 -3.75 -0.53
CA VAL A 53 -8.59 -3.29 -1.78
C VAL A 53 -8.68 -1.78 -1.92
N HIS A 54 -9.85 -1.20 -1.67
CA HIS A 54 -10.06 0.26 -1.73
C HIS A 54 -9.24 1.00 -0.67
N LEU A 55 -9.08 0.39 0.51
CA LEU A 55 -8.29 0.94 1.60
C LEU A 55 -6.79 0.94 1.26
N ILE A 56 -6.28 -0.12 0.63
CA ILE A 56 -4.88 -0.23 0.17
C ILE A 56 -4.61 0.68 -1.04
N GLU A 57 -5.60 0.88 -1.91
CA GLU A 57 -5.52 1.79 -3.06
C GLU A 57 -5.44 3.27 -2.64
N ALA A 58 -6.08 3.64 -1.53
CA ALA A 58 -6.16 5.02 -1.08
C ALA A 58 -4.80 5.75 -0.93
N PRO A 59 -3.78 5.23 -0.22
CA PRO A 59 -2.47 5.88 -0.13
C PRO A 59 -1.81 6.05 -1.50
N LEU A 60 -1.89 5.03 -2.36
CA LEU A 60 -1.35 5.09 -3.72
C LEU A 60 -1.99 6.22 -4.54
N ARG A 61 -3.32 6.35 -4.52
CA ARG A 61 -4.02 7.42 -5.25
C ARG A 61 -3.67 8.82 -4.75
N ARG A 62 -3.53 8.98 -3.42
CA ARG A 62 -3.12 10.27 -2.84
C ARG A 62 -1.72 10.63 -3.29
N ALA A 63 -0.76 9.72 -3.14
CA ALA A 63 0.62 9.94 -3.54
C ALA A 63 0.76 10.27 -5.05
N LEU A 64 0.02 9.57 -5.92
CA LEU A 64 0.00 9.88 -7.36
C LEU A 64 -0.65 11.23 -7.64
N GLY A 65 -1.76 11.55 -6.98
CA GLY A 65 -2.43 12.84 -7.14
C GLY A 65 -1.51 14.00 -6.78
N ASP A 66 -0.87 13.92 -5.62
CA ASP A 66 0.09 14.93 -5.15
C ASP A 66 1.29 15.05 -6.10
N TYR A 67 1.79 13.92 -6.61
CA TYR A 67 2.87 13.88 -7.59
C TYR A 67 2.51 14.58 -8.90
N TYR A 68 1.39 14.23 -9.54
CA TYR A 68 1.01 14.83 -10.82
C TYR A 68 0.60 16.30 -10.69
N ILE A 69 -0.01 16.69 -9.57
CA ILE A 69 -0.28 18.09 -9.26
C ILE A 69 1.04 18.87 -9.17
N SER A 70 2.00 18.39 -8.38
CA SER A 70 3.28 19.05 -8.18
C SER A 70 4.02 19.21 -9.52
N ARG A 71 4.08 18.12 -10.30
CA ARG A 71 4.70 18.14 -11.63
C ARG A 71 3.98 19.06 -12.62
N GLY A 72 2.65 19.12 -12.58
CA GLY A 72 1.87 20.04 -13.39
C GLY A 72 2.16 21.51 -13.05
N LEU A 73 2.27 21.82 -11.75
CA LEU A 73 2.63 23.17 -11.27
C LEU A 73 4.06 23.55 -11.65
N GLU A 74 5.01 22.62 -11.57
CA GLU A 74 6.38 22.84 -12.03
C GLU A 74 6.44 23.09 -13.54
N ALA A 75 5.72 22.29 -14.33
CA ALA A 75 5.63 22.51 -15.78
C ALA A 75 5.01 23.87 -16.11
N PHE A 76 3.99 24.29 -15.35
CA PHE A 76 3.38 25.61 -15.46
C PHE A 76 4.37 26.73 -15.14
N ASP A 77 5.11 26.64 -14.02
CA ASP A 77 6.08 27.65 -13.58
C ASP A 77 7.30 27.75 -14.54
N ALA A 78 7.71 26.61 -15.10
CA ALA A 78 8.81 26.50 -16.05
C ALA A 78 8.44 26.91 -17.48
N TRP A 79 7.15 26.91 -17.83
CA TRP A 79 6.71 27.16 -19.21
C TRP A 79 7.12 28.54 -19.71
N ARG A 80 7.59 28.60 -20.95
CA ARG A 80 7.96 29.83 -21.64
C ARG A 80 7.37 29.84 -23.04
N PRO A 81 6.96 31.01 -23.57
CA PRO A 81 6.47 31.10 -24.92
C PRO A 81 7.57 30.73 -25.92
N ARG A 82 7.19 30.02 -27.00
CA ARG A 82 8.12 29.54 -28.03
C ARG A 82 8.83 30.68 -28.77
N ARG A 83 8.10 31.80 -28.95
CA ARG A 83 8.61 33.03 -29.57
C ARG A 83 8.62 34.18 -28.58
N GLU A 84 9.54 35.12 -28.78
CA GLU A 84 9.61 36.35 -28.01
C GLU A 84 8.31 37.17 -28.23
N GLY A 85 7.70 37.62 -27.14
CA GLY A 85 6.37 38.27 -27.19
C GLY A 85 5.22 37.33 -27.61
N GLY A 86 5.39 36.01 -27.46
CA GLY A 86 4.31 35.04 -27.60
C GLY A 86 3.20 35.20 -26.55
N PRO A 87 2.07 34.50 -26.72
CA PRO A 87 0.97 34.52 -25.75
C PRO A 87 1.45 34.03 -24.38
N GLY A 88 0.92 34.61 -23.30
CA GLY A 88 1.16 34.13 -21.95
C GLY A 88 0.27 32.93 -21.59
N LEU A 89 0.48 32.35 -20.42
CA LEU A 89 -0.43 31.34 -19.88
C LEU A 89 -1.81 31.98 -19.61
N PRO A 90 -2.91 31.27 -19.90
CA PRO A 90 -4.27 31.83 -19.80
C PRO A 90 -4.77 32.01 -18.37
N TYR A 91 -4.11 31.39 -17.39
CA TYR A 91 -4.46 31.46 -15.97
C TYR A 91 -3.24 31.95 -15.18
N SER A 92 -3.49 32.60 -14.03
CA SER A 92 -2.45 32.86 -13.05
C SER A 92 -2.17 31.64 -12.17
N ARG A 93 -0.98 31.58 -11.57
CA ARG A 93 -0.60 30.51 -10.63
C ARG A 93 -1.59 30.37 -9.47
N ALA A 94 -2.11 31.48 -8.96
CA ALA A 94 -3.08 31.47 -7.86
C ALA A 94 -4.42 30.85 -8.27
N GLU A 95 -4.89 31.11 -9.49
CA GLU A 95 -6.11 30.49 -10.03
C GLU A 95 -5.92 28.99 -10.26
N VAL A 96 -4.74 28.59 -10.74
CA VAL A 96 -4.42 27.17 -10.95
C VAL A 96 -4.40 26.41 -9.62
N VAL A 97 -3.72 26.97 -8.61
CA VAL A 97 -3.68 26.38 -7.26
C VAL A 97 -5.08 26.33 -6.66
N ASP A 98 -5.90 27.37 -6.83
CA ASP A 98 -7.30 27.38 -6.37
C ASP A 98 -8.12 26.25 -7.01
N ALA A 99 -8.03 26.11 -8.33
CA ALA A 99 -8.70 25.05 -9.09
C ALA A 99 -8.30 23.64 -8.61
N VAL A 100 -7.02 23.44 -8.29
CA VAL A 100 -6.55 22.14 -7.79
C VAL A 100 -7.00 21.90 -6.35
N GLU A 101 -6.71 22.82 -5.44
CA GLU A 101 -6.92 22.62 -4.00
C GLU A 101 -8.38 22.67 -3.59
N ARG A 102 -9.15 23.64 -4.10
CA ARG A 102 -10.55 23.83 -3.69
C ARG A 102 -11.53 23.02 -4.54
N HIS A 103 -11.20 22.75 -5.80
CA HIS A 103 -12.10 22.07 -6.73
C HIS A 103 -11.68 20.64 -7.09
N GLY A 104 -10.53 20.16 -6.59
CA GLY A 104 -10.08 18.79 -6.82
C GLY A 104 -9.83 18.49 -8.30
N LEU A 105 -9.35 19.49 -9.04
CA LEU A 105 -9.02 19.36 -10.45
C LEU A 105 -7.54 18.98 -10.62
N SER A 106 -7.25 18.25 -11.69
CA SER A 106 -5.92 18.16 -12.27
C SER A 106 -5.91 18.88 -13.62
N PHE A 107 -4.71 19.20 -14.11
CA PHE A 107 -4.56 19.85 -15.40
C PHE A 107 -3.36 19.31 -16.16
N ASP A 108 -3.44 19.45 -17.48
CA ASP A 108 -2.33 19.27 -18.39
C ASP A 108 -2.12 20.56 -19.19
N LEU A 109 -0.89 21.05 -19.20
CA LEU A 109 -0.48 22.13 -20.09
C LEU A 109 -0.13 21.55 -21.46
N ARG A 110 -0.89 21.95 -22.48
CA ARG A 110 -0.68 21.55 -23.87
C ARG A 110 -0.60 22.78 -24.75
N GLU A 111 -0.05 22.63 -25.95
CA GLU A 111 -0.04 23.70 -26.95
C GLU A 111 -0.92 23.28 -28.14
N VAL A 112 -1.74 24.20 -28.64
CA VAL A 112 -2.71 23.94 -29.71
C VAL A 112 -2.76 25.09 -30.70
N HIS A 113 -3.20 24.81 -31.92
CA HIS A 113 -3.52 25.85 -32.89
C HIS A 113 -4.90 26.44 -32.59
N PRO A 114 -5.01 27.72 -32.21
CA PRO A 114 -6.29 28.32 -31.82
C PRO A 114 -7.31 28.31 -32.98
N GLY A 115 -6.86 28.56 -34.21
CA GLY A 115 -7.70 28.54 -35.41
C GLY A 115 -8.19 27.14 -35.85
N ARG A 116 -7.71 26.06 -35.21
CA ARG A 116 -8.19 24.68 -35.44
C ARG A 116 -9.12 24.17 -34.34
N LEU A 117 -9.38 24.98 -33.31
CA LEU A 117 -10.35 24.66 -32.27
C LEU A 117 -11.78 24.92 -32.78
N PRO A 118 -12.80 24.18 -32.30
CA PRO A 118 -14.20 24.45 -32.63
C PRO A 118 -14.58 25.90 -32.29
N GLY A 119 -15.04 26.66 -33.29
CA GLY A 119 -15.37 28.09 -33.13
C GLY A 119 -14.17 29.04 -33.20
N GLY A 120 -12.97 28.53 -33.43
CA GLY A 120 -11.81 29.34 -33.81
C GLY A 120 -12.02 29.99 -35.16
N GLN A 121 -11.52 31.21 -35.34
CA GLN A 121 -11.46 31.81 -36.68
C GLN A 121 -10.49 30.96 -37.51
N GLU A 122 -10.97 30.40 -38.62
CA GLU A 122 -10.14 29.66 -39.56
C GLU A 122 -8.95 30.55 -39.94
N SER A 123 -7.73 30.14 -39.57
CA SER A 123 -6.55 30.75 -40.15
C SER A 123 -6.53 30.37 -41.63
N PRO A 124 -6.53 31.34 -42.57
CA PRO A 124 -6.64 31.08 -44.00
C PRO A 124 -5.29 30.60 -44.57
N SER A 125 -4.58 29.72 -43.86
CA SER A 125 -3.35 29.15 -44.39
C SER A 125 -3.66 27.91 -45.20
N ASP A 126 -3.66 28.09 -46.52
CA ASP A 126 -3.46 27.06 -47.56
C ASP A 126 -2.11 26.29 -47.40
N GLU A 127 -1.48 26.36 -46.23
CA GLU A 127 -0.13 25.86 -45.98
C GLU A 127 -0.19 24.38 -45.58
N LYS A 128 0.49 23.56 -46.39
CA LYS A 128 0.64 22.12 -46.18
C LYS A 128 1.57 21.77 -45.01
N GLU A 129 2.16 22.76 -44.34
CA GLU A 129 3.22 22.59 -43.34
C GLU A 129 2.74 22.93 -41.93
N PHE A 130 3.28 22.25 -40.91
CA PHE A 130 2.87 22.40 -39.51
C PHE A 130 3.63 23.55 -38.84
N ASP A 131 2.97 24.68 -38.60
CA ASP A 131 3.59 25.86 -37.99
C ASP A 131 3.72 25.72 -36.46
N LEU A 132 4.94 25.51 -35.99
CA LEU A 132 5.22 25.37 -34.57
C LEU A 132 5.06 26.67 -33.78
N ASP A 133 5.23 27.84 -34.40
CA ASP A 133 5.26 29.14 -33.71
C ASP A 133 3.86 29.74 -33.53
N ALA A 134 2.87 29.24 -34.27
CA ALA A 134 1.45 29.55 -34.12
C ALA A 134 0.75 28.76 -33.00
N LEU A 135 1.48 27.93 -32.25
CA LEU A 135 0.93 27.19 -31.12
C LEU A 135 0.72 28.11 -29.91
N GLU A 136 -0.47 28.02 -29.31
CA GLU A 136 -0.82 28.74 -28.09
C GLU A 136 -1.03 27.77 -26.92
N PRO A 137 -0.63 28.15 -25.69
CA PRO A 137 -0.80 27.30 -24.51
C PRO A 137 -2.27 27.21 -24.09
N ILE A 138 -2.71 26.01 -23.76
CA ILE A 138 -4.02 25.73 -23.17
C ILE A 138 -3.86 24.81 -21.97
N LEU A 139 -4.60 25.12 -20.90
CA LEU A 139 -4.74 24.22 -19.75
C LEU A 139 -5.97 23.35 -19.95
N LEU A 140 -5.75 22.04 -20.04
CA LEU A 140 -6.81 21.05 -20.11
C LEU A 140 -7.15 20.61 -18.69
N TRP A 141 -8.31 21.04 -18.21
CA TRP A 141 -8.80 20.73 -16.88
C TRP A 141 -9.59 19.42 -16.86
N GLN A 142 -9.36 18.61 -15.84
CA GLN A 142 -10.18 17.41 -15.58
C GLN A 142 -10.31 17.17 -14.07
N PRO A 143 -11.37 16.48 -13.61
CA PRO A 143 -11.44 16.07 -12.22
C PRO A 143 -10.29 15.10 -11.90
N LEU A 144 -9.59 15.31 -10.77
CA LEU A 144 -8.49 14.43 -10.34
C LEU A 144 -8.93 12.97 -10.23
N ALA A 145 -10.18 12.75 -9.81
CA ALA A 145 -10.78 11.42 -9.72
C ALA A 145 -10.95 10.71 -11.08
N ARG A 146 -10.93 11.44 -12.20
CA ARG A 146 -11.04 10.93 -13.57
C ARG A 146 -9.72 10.93 -14.33
N ASP A 147 -8.66 11.48 -13.75
CA ASP A 147 -7.34 11.50 -14.38
C ASP A 147 -6.84 10.06 -14.53
N SER A 148 -6.59 9.59 -15.76
CA SER A 148 -6.14 8.22 -16.01
C SER A 148 -4.79 7.89 -15.36
N ARG A 149 -4.00 8.92 -15.05
CA ARG A 149 -2.72 8.78 -14.36
C ARG A 149 -2.85 8.54 -12.86
N VAL A 150 -4.02 8.81 -12.30
CA VAL A 150 -4.35 8.56 -10.87
C VAL A 150 -5.42 7.46 -10.76
N SER A 151 -6.22 7.28 -11.81
CA SER A 151 -7.23 6.24 -11.91
C SER A 151 -6.57 4.91 -12.21
N ILE A 152 -6.50 4.08 -11.17
CA ILE A 152 -6.03 2.71 -11.27
C ILE A 152 -6.99 1.91 -12.16
N THR A 153 -6.53 1.53 -13.35
CA THR A 153 -7.26 0.63 -14.23
C THR A 153 -6.67 -0.77 -14.18
N THR A 154 -7.52 -1.80 -14.14
CA THR A 154 -7.08 -3.18 -14.37
C THR A 154 -7.12 -3.48 -15.87
N LEU A 155 -6.05 -4.06 -16.42
CA LEU A 155 -5.99 -4.35 -17.86
C LEU A 155 -6.74 -5.64 -18.24
N SER A 156 -6.93 -6.55 -17.27
CA SER A 156 -7.60 -7.82 -17.51
C SER A 156 -8.44 -8.27 -16.31
N ALA A 157 -9.47 -9.08 -16.59
CA ALA A 157 -10.27 -9.72 -15.54
C ALA A 157 -9.43 -10.65 -14.65
N GLN A 158 -8.39 -11.26 -15.21
CA GLN A 158 -7.44 -12.10 -14.45
C GLN A 158 -6.68 -11.27 -13.41
N GLU A 159 -6.23 -10.07 -13.77
CA GLU A 159 -5.54 -9.17 -12.86
C GLU A 159 -6.43 -8.76 -11.68
N ALA A 160 -7.68 -8.37 -11.97
CA ALA A 160 -8.67 -8.02 -10.95
C ALA A 160 -8.93 -9.17 -9.96
N PHE A 161 -9.03 -10.41 -10.46
CA PHE A 161 -9.14 -11.60 -9.62
C PHE A 161 -7.90 -11.80 -8.74
N GLY A 162 -6.70 -11.66 -9.31
CA GLY A 162 -5.45 -11.79 -8.57
C GLY A 162 -5.30 -10.75 -7.45
N ILE A 163 -5.69 -9.50 -7.71
CA ILE A 163 -5.72 -8.43 -6.70
C ILE A 163 -6.64 -8.81 -5.55
N TYR A 164 -7.86 -9.26 -5.87
CA TYR A 164 -8.83 -9.67 -4.87
C TYR A 164 -8.32 -10.83 -3.99
N VAL A 165 -7.73 -11.87 -4.59
CA VAL A 165 -7.17 -13.01 -3.86
C VAL A 165 -6.00 -12.57 -2.97
N LYS A 166 -5.06 -11.78 -3.49
CA LYS A 166 -3.92 -11.27 -2.70
C LYS A 166 -4.41 -10.45 -1.50
N ALA A 167 -5.40 -9.58 -1.70
CA ALA A 167 -5.96 -8.77 -0.63
C ALA A 167 -6.69 -9.65 0.42
N ALA A 168 -7.45 -10.66 -0.02
CA ALA A 168 -8.11 -11.62 0.86
C ALA A 168 -7.12 -12.40 1.73
N LEU A 169 -6.01 -12.85 1.13
CA LEU A 169 -4.94 -13.55 1.83
C LEU A 169 -4.24 -12.65 2.84
N LEU A 170 -3.92 -11.41 2.44
CA LEU A 170 -3.28 -10.42 3.31
C LEU A 170 -4.14 -10.11 4.54
N VAL A 171 -5.39 -9.68 4.34
CA VAL A 171 -6.27 -9.35 5.48
C VAL A 171 -6.60 -10.60 6.30
N GLY A 172 -6.76 -11.75 5.66
CA GLY A 172 -7.03 -13.00 6.35
C GLY A 172 -5.88 -13.43 7.26
N PHE A 173 -4.63 -13.23 6.81
CA PHE A 173 -3.45 -13.42 7.64
C PHE A 173 -3.41 -12.44 8.83
N VAL A 174 -3.69 -11.15 8.60
CA VAL A 174 -3.75 -10.15 9.67
C VAL A 174 -4.81 -10.49 10.71
N LEU A 175 -6.01 -10.91 10.28
CA LEU A 175 -7.09 -11.34 11.16
C LEU A 175 -6.76 -12.63 11.92
N ALA A 176 -6.03 -13.56 11.30
CA ALA A 176 -5.53 -14.76 11.95
C ALA A 176 -4.35 -14.49 12.89
N GLY A 177 -3.63 -13.37 12.73
CA GLY A 177 -2.42 -13.01 13.47
C GLY A 177 -2.52 -13.18 14.98
N PRO A 178 -3.55 -12.63 15.66
CA PRO A 178 -3.74 -12.81 17.10
C PRO A 178 -3.84 -14.28 17.53
N TRP A 179 -4.53 -15.11 16.72
CA TRP A 179 -4.66 -16.54 16.98
C TRP A 179 -3.35 -17.29 16.74
N ILE A 180 -2.63 -16.97 15.66
CA ILE A 180 -1.34 -17.56 15.33
C ILE A 180 -0.33 -17.26 16.43
N LEU A 181 -0.26 -16.01 16.89
CA LEU A 181 0.60 -15.60 18.01
C LEU A 181 0.21 -16.31 19.30
N TYR A 182 -1.09 -16.47 19.58
CA TYR A 182 -1.54 -17.27 20.72
C TYR A 182 -1.04 -18.72 20.65
N GLN A 183 -1.17 -19.39 19.50
CA GLN A 183 -0.70 -20.77 19.34
C GLN A 183 0.84 -20.87 19.41
N LEU A 184 1.55 -19.89 18.84
CA LEU A 184 3.01 -19.80 18.91
C LEU A 184 3.48 -19.69 20.37
N TRP A 185 2.88 -18.77 21.14
CA TRP A 185 3.21 -18.60 22.56
C TRP A 185 2.79 -19.78 23.42
N THR A 186 1.68 -20.46 23.09
CA THR A 186 1.25 -21.68 23.78
C THR A 186 2.26 -22.81 23.57
N PHE A 187 2.78 -22.95 22.36
CA PHE A 187 3.86 -23.89 22.06
C PHE A 187 5.15 -23.57 22.82
N VAL A 188 5.57 -22.30 22.82
CA VAL A 188 6.74 -21.83 23.58
C VAL A 188 6.54 -22.11 25.07
N ALA A 189 5.37 -21.80 25.63
CA ALA A 189 5.04 -22.03 27.04
C ALA A 189 5.17 -23.49 27.45
N ALA A 190 4.98 -24.41 26.52
CA ALA A 190 5.03 -25.83 26.81
C ALA A 190 6.46 -26.35 26.99
N GLY A 191 7.43 -25.74 26.29
CA GLY A 191 8.87 -25.97 26.51
C GLY A 191 9.49 -25.22 27.70
N LEU A 192 8.74 -24.32 28.37
CA LEU A 192 9.22 -23.53 29.51
C LEU A 192 8.89 -24.19 30.85
N TYR A 193 9.75 -23.99 31.86
CA TYR A 193 9.49 -24.45 33.21
C TYR A 193 8.20 -23.82 33.78
N PRO A 194 7.43 -24.53 34.63
CA PRO A 194 6.14 -24.05 35.14
C PRO A 194 6.17 -22.64 35.77
N HIS A 195 7.28 -22.27 36.41
CA HIS A 195 7.47 -20.97 37.04
C HIS A 195 7.77 -19.83 36.04
N GLU A 196 8.25 -20.14 34.84
CA GLU A 196 8.56 -19.17 33.77
C GLU A 196 7.36 -18.89 32.86
N LYS A 197 6.32 -19.74 32.90
CA LYS A 197 5.08 -19.58 32.10
C LYS A 197 4.36 -18.26 32.36
N ARG A 198 4.58 -17.61 33.51
CA ARG A 198 4.05 -16.27 33.80
C ARG A 198 4.52 -15.23 32.77
N LEU A 199 5.73 -15.36 32.24
CA LEU A 199 6.30 -14.44 31.26
C LEU A 199 5.52 -14.48 29.93
N VAL A 200 4.98 -15.64 29.56
CA VAL A 200 4.16 -15.82 28.35
C VAL A 200 2.89 -14.99 28.43
N HIS A 201 2.23 -14.93 29.58
CA HIS A 201 1.03 -14.10 29.76
C HIS A 201 1.30 -12.59 29.68
N LEU A 202 2.55 -12.16 29.90
CA LEU A 202 2.97 -10.77 29.69
C LEU A 202 3.30 -10.50 28.22
N PHE A 203 4.04 -11.41 27.57
CA PHE A 203 4.49 -11.21 26.19
C PHE A 203 3.41 -11.44 25.13
N LEU A 204 2.42 -12.29 25.39
CA LEU A 204 1.32 -12.55 24.44
C LEU A 204 0.51 -11.29 24.08
N PRO A 205 -0.01 -10.50 25.04
CA PRO A 205 -0.73 -9.27 24.71
C PRO A 205 0.21 -8.21 24.12
N VAL A 206 1.47 -8.14 24.56
CA VAL A 206 2.46 -7.20 24.02
C VAL A 206 2.77 -7.52 22.56
N SER A 207 3.03 -8.77 22.21
CA SER A 207 3.32 -9.20 20.84
C SER A 207 2.11 -9.03 19.91
N THR A 208 0.91 -9.35 20.39
CA THR A 208 -0.33 -9.10 19.64
C THR A 208 -0.55 -7.60 19.41
N GLY A 209 -0.33 -6.78 20.45
CA GLY A 209 -0.41 -5.32 20.33
C GLY A 209 0.63 -4.76 19.36
N LEU A 210 1.88 -5.24 19.42
CA LEU A 210 2.95 -4.82 18.54
C LEU A 210 2.73 -5.26 17.09
N PHE A 211 2.16 -6.44 16.87
CA PHE A 211 1.76 -6.90 15.54
C PHE A 211 0.71 -5.96 14.92
N LEU A 212 -0.36 -5.67 15.65
CA LEU A 212 -1.40 -4.75 15.17
C LEU A 212 -0.88 -3.31 15.01
N ALA A 213 -0.04 -2.86 15.93
CA ALA A 213 0.63 -1.57 15.83
C ALA A 213 1.57 -1.52 14.62
N GLY A 214 2.27 -2.61 14.30
CA GLY A 214 3.11 -2.73 13.10
C GLY A 214 2.29 -2.64 11.82
N VAL A 215 1.18 -3.38 11.73
CA VAL A 215 0.24 -3.28 10.60
C VAL A 215 -0.32 -1.85 10.47
N GLY A 216 -0.70 -1.22 11.58
CA GLY A 216 -1.17 0.16 11.60
C GLY A 216 -0.09 1.16 11.17
N LEU A 217 1.13 1.02 11.68
CA LEU A 217 2.28 1.86 11.32
C LEU A 217 2.59 1.74 9.83
N ALA A 218 2.58 0.51 9.31
CA ALA A 218 2.80 0.25 7.90
C ALA A 218 1.77 0.99 7.04
N PHE A 219 0.48 0.85 7.38
CA PHE A 219 -0.61 1.46 6.65
C PHE A 219 -0.63 3.00 6.71
N PHE A 220 -0.43 3.59 7.89
CA PHE A 220 -0.60 5.03 8.10
C PHE A 220 0.66 5.86 7.85
N PHE A 221 1.84 5.26 7.84
CA PHE A 221 3.10 6.01 7.73
C PHE A 221 4.03 5.43 6.67
N VAL A 222 4.29 4.12 6.70
CA VAL A 222 5.29 3.51 5.81
C VAL A 222 4.84 3.58 4.35
N PHE A 223 3.57 3.32 4.06
CA PHE A 223 3.08 3.36 2.68
C PHE A 223 3.25 4.74 2.04
N ASP A 224 2.79 5.80 2.70
CA ASP A 224 2.92 7.17 2.19
C ASP A 224 4.40 7.57 2.01
N PHE A 225 5.25 7.23 2.98
CA PHE A 225 6.69 7.50 2.90
C PHE A 225 7.36 6.78 1.72
N VAL A 226 7.11 5.49 1.57
CA VAL A 226 7.71 4.68 0.51
C VAL A 226 7.21 5.14 -0.85
N LEU A 227 5.91 5.43 -1.01
CA LEU A 227 5.36 5.91 -2.27
C LEU A 227 5.97 7.25 -2.67
N ALA A 228 6.07 8.21 -1.74
CA ALA A 228 6.71 9.50 -1.99
C ALA A 228 8.17 9.32 -2.46
N TYR A 229 8.92 8.43 -1.80
CA TYR A 229 10.28 8.10 -2.21
C TYR A 229 10.35 7.46 -3.61
N LEU A 230 9.52 6.46 -3.89
CA LEU A 230 9.50 5.75 -5.18
C LEU A 230 9.14 6.68 -6.34
N LEU A 231 8.17 7.58 -6.14
CA LEU A 231 7.76 8.54 -7.17
C LEU A 231 8.84 9.60 -7.42
N ALA A 232 9.42 10.16 -6.35
CA ALA A 232 10.55 11.08 -6.47
C ALA A 232 11.76 10.41 -7.17
N PHE A 233 12.00 9.13 -6.91
CA PHE A 233 13.05 8.37 -7.58
C PHE A 233 12.77 8.16 -9.08
N ASN A 234 11.51 7.90 -9.48
CA ASN A 234 11.13 7.80 -10.89
C ASN A 234 11.35 9.12 -11.62
N GLU A 235 10.97 10.23 -10.99
CA GLU A 235 11.17 11.57 -11.54
C GLU A 235 12.65 11.90 -11.72
N TRP A 236 13.48 11.55 -10.74
CA TRP A 236 14.93 11.71 -10.82
C TRP A 236 15.54 10.94 -12.01
N LEU A 237 14.95 9.79 -12.38
CA LEU A 237 15.33 9.02 -13.57
C LEU A 237 14.74 9.57 -14.88
N GLY A 238 13.84 10.55 -14.82
CA GLY A 238 13.12 11.08 -15.98
C GLY A 238 12.06 10.12 -16.52
N LEU A 239 11.56 9.20 -15.70
CA LEU A 239 10.54 8.22 -16.08
C LEU A 239 9.16 8.65 -15.57
N ASP A 240 8.15 8.46 -16.42
CA ASP A 240 6.76 8.66 -16.02
C ASP A 240 6.27 7.44 -15.24
N PRO A 241 5.80 7.61 -13.99
CA PRO A 241 5.26 6.49 -13.24
C PRO A 241 3.96 6.00 -13.89
N ASP A 242 3.81 4.67 -14.05
CA ASP A 242 2.57 4.03 -14.49
C ASP A 242 1.95 3.29 -13.30
N PRO A 243 0.81 3.74 -12.75
CA PRO A 243 0.29 3.21 -11.51
C PRO A 243 -0.39 1.85 -11.70
N ARG A 244 0.18 0.81 -11.08
CA ARG A 244 -0.37 -0.57 -11.12
C ARG A 244 -0.71 -1.08 -9.72
N ILE A 245 -1.99 -1.25 -9.45
CA ILE A 245 -2.46 -1.78 -8.16
C ILE A 245 -2.02 -3.23 -7.92
N SER A 246 -1.85 -4.02 -8.97
CA SER A 246 -1.39 -5.40 -8.85
C SER A 246 0.07 -5.48 -8.36
N GLU A 247 0.90 -4.53 -8.78
CA GLU A 247 2.29 -4.35 -8.33
C GLU A 247 2.34 -3.75 -6.94
N TRP A 248 1.57 -2.68 -6.71
CA TRP A 248 1.45 -2.06 -5.38
C TRP A 248 0.98 -3.06 -4.32
N LEU A 249 -0.06 -3.84 -4.59
CA LEU A 249 -0.53 -4.86 -3.67
C LEU A 249 0.50 -5.98 -3.48
N GLY A 250 1.28 -6.30 -4.52
CA GLY A 250 2.41 -7.21 -4.39
C GLY A 250 3.48 -6.67 -3.45
N PHE A 251 3.80 -5.39 -3.57
CA PHE A 251 4.74 -4.70 -2.69
C PHE A 251 4.23 -4.67 -1.24
N VAL A 252 2.97 -4.29 -1.03
CA VAL A 252 2.31 -4.28 0.29
C VAL A 252 2.30 -5.66 0.94
N LEU A 253 2.17 -6.74 0.15
CA LEU A 253 2.18 -8.10 0.69
C LEU A 253 3.57 -8.52 1.19
N ILE A 254 4.64 -7.98 0.60
CA ILE A 254 6.03 -8.28 0.98
C ILE A 254 6.44 -7.50 2.25
N LEU A 255 5.88 -6.29 2.44
CA LEU A 255 6.19 -5.40 3.55
C LEU A 255 5.55 -5.87 4.87
#